data_AF-B4MIV4-F1
#
_entry.id   AF-B4MIV4-F1
#
_cell.length_a   1.000
_cell.length_b   1.000
_cell.length_c   1.000
_cell.angle_alpha   90.00
_cell.angle_beta   90.00
_cell.angle_gamma   90.00
#
_symmetry.space_group_name_H-M   'P 1'
#
loop_
_entity.id
_entity.type
_entity.pdbx_description
1 polymer ?
#
loop_
_entity_poly.entity_id
_entity_poly.type
_entity_poly.pdbx_seq_one_letter_code
_entity_poly.pdbx_strand_id
1 'polypeptide(L)'
;MINPNTFPAILSKILLKSDEPPNSPPNTNTSEVYSEYVCVSIFINKATRMRLHHMFCSNSKDLGKDYERVRKSYENQKDLQSRNQVSIATVCSRSLYRSAQKNLKEYKWNREGNVFEIPLERGTDEWWLSSRLQDLQRIEMEKLFNYIKFLSINKQ
;
A
#
# COMPACT_ATOMS: atom_id res chain seq x y z
N MET A 1 -18.12 1.27 20.40
CA MET A 1 -17.12 1.85 21.32
C MET A 1 -15.96 0.90 21.43
N ILE A 2 -14.75 1.37 21.16
CA ILE A 2 -13.51 0.57 21.27
C ILE A 2 -13.04 0.66 22.73
N ASN A 3 -12.89 -0.48 23.41
CA ASN A 3 -12.44 -0.51 24.81
C ASN A 3 -10.91 -0.25 24.86
N PRO A 4 -10.43 0.74 25.64
CA PRO A 4 -9.01 1.07 25.75
C PRO A 4 -8.13 -0.10 26.22
N ASN A 5 -8.71 -1.09 26.91
CA ASN A 5 -8.00 -2.27 27.41
C ASN A 5 -7.85 -3.36 26.35
N THR A 6 -8.81 -3.49 25.43
CA THR A 6 -8.73 -4.47 24.33
C THR A 6 -8.07 -3.89 23.10
N PHE A 7 -7.96 -2.57 22.99
CA PHE A 7 -7.40 -1.92 21.81
C PHE A 7 -5.92 -2.25 21.54
N PRO A 8 -5.00 -2.31 22.52
CA PRO A 8 -3.63 -2.76 22.27
C PRO A 8 -3.57 -4.18 21.71
N ALA A 9 -4.45 -5.07 22.18
CA ALA A 9 -4.57 -6.43 21.65
C ALA A 9 -5.15 -6.43 20.23
N ILE A 10 -6.17 -5.59 19.94
CA ILE A 10 -6.74 -5.44 18.59
C ILE A 10 -5.70 -4.85 17.63
N LEU A 11 -4.94 -3.84 18.07
CA LEU A 11 -3.88 -3.21 17.29
C LEU A 11 -2.73 -4.19 17.03
N SER A 12 -2.33 -4.99 18.03
CA SER A 12 -1.35 -6.07 17.87
C SER A 12 -1.86 -7.14 16.88
N LYS A 13 -3.13 -7.55 16.98
CA LYS A 13 -3.73 -8.50 16.03
C LYS A 13 -3.84 -7.95 14.61
N ILE A 14 -4.18 -6.68 14.45
CA ILE A 14 -4.37 -6.06 13.13
C ILE A 14 -3.03 -5.70 12.48
N LEU A 15 -2.10 -5.11 13.23
CA LEU A 15 -0.81 -4.64 12.70
C LEU A 15 0.28 -5.72 12.75
N LEU A 16 0.32 -6.54 13.79
CA LEU A 16 1.36 -7.55 14.02
C LEU A 16 0.85 -8.99 13.82
N LYS A 17 -0.43 -9.19 13.48
CA LYS A 17 -1.04 -10.53 13.31
C LYS A 17 -0.71 -11.48 14.47
N SER A 18 -0.59 -10.94 15.69
CA SER A 18 -0.23 -11.67 16.91
C SER A 18 -1.34 -11.54 17.94
N ASP A 19 -1.76 -12.68 18.50
CA ASP A 19 -2.72 -12.74 19.60
C ASP A 19 -2.08 -12.47 20.96
N GLU A 20 -0.74 -12.51 21.04
CA GLU A 20 0.02 -12.24 22.25
C GLU A 20 0.46 -10.77 22.31
N PRO A 21 0.28 -10.09 23.47
CA PRO A 21 0.96 -8.82 23.70
C PRO A 21 2.48 -9.03 23.61
N PRO A 22 3.25 -8.09 23.04
CA PRO A 22 4.69 -8.30 22.88
C PRO A 22 5.35 -8.37 24.26
N ASN A 23 5.65 -9.59 24.72
CA ASN A 23 6.35 -9.86 25.98
C ASN A 23 7.81 -9.40 25.96
N SER A 24 8.32 -9.02 24.79
CA SER A 24 9.68 -8.50 24.56
C SER A 24 9.68 -7.66 23.28
N PRO A 25 10.59 -6.67 23.14
CA PRO A 25 10.73 -5.94 21.89
C PRO A 25 10.94 -6.95 20.74
N PRO A 26 10.29 -6.73 19.58
CA PRO A 26 10.36 -7.67 18.49
C PRO A 26 11.84 -7.93 18.13
N ASN A 27 12.28 -9.19 18.16
CA ASN A 27 13.61 -9.60 17.68
C ASN A 27 13.77 -9.06 16.25
N THR A 28 14.95 -8.55 15.87
CA THR A 28 15.23 -7.86 14.60
C THR A 28 14.71 -8.57 13.33
N ASN A 29 14.47 -9.89 13.39
CA ASN A 29 13.89 -10.69 12.31
C ASN A 29 12.36 -10.59 12.15
N THR A 30 11.64 -9.97 13.08
CA THR A 30 10.16 -9.83 13.02
C THR A 30 9.70 -8.69 12.12
N SER A 31 10.54 -7.68 11.89
CA SER A 31 10.22 -6.58 10.95
C SER A 31 10.01 -7.12 9.54
N GLU A 32 10.82 -8.09 9.12
CA GLU A 32 10.69 -8.75 7.82
C GLU A 32 9.39 -9.57 7.72
N VAL A 33 8.96 -10.23 8.79
CA VAL A 33 7.78 -11.13 8.76
C VAL A 33 6.45 -10.37 8.62
N TYR A 34 6.37 -9.14 9.12
CA TYR A 34 5.14 -8.35 9.14
C TYR A 34 5.16 -7.13 8.21
N SER A 35 6.19 -6.97 7.39
CA SER A 35 6.26 -5.86 6.43
C SER A 35 5.16 -6.02 5.37
N GLU A 36 4.18 -5.11 5.39
CA GLU A 36 3.18 -5.00 4.34
C GLU A 36 3.55 -3.89 3.35
N TYR A 37 3.14 -4.07 2.09
CA TYR A 37 3.42 -3.15 1.01
C TYR A 37 2.16 -2.82 0.23
N VAL A 38 2.05 -1.56 -0.19
CA VAL A 38 1.23 -1.20 -1.35
C VAL A 38 2.16 -1.16 -2.55
N CYS A 39 1.81 -1.95 -3.56
CA CYS A 39 2.60 -2.16 -4.76
C CYS A 39 1.84 -1.62 -5.97
N VAL A 40 2.57 -1.12 -6.96
CA VAL A 40 2.02 -0.66 -8.24
C VAL A 40 2.88 -1.17 -9.38
N SER A 41 2.30 -1.96 -10.27
CA SER A 41 2.90 -2.32 -11.55
C SER A 41 2.51 -1.29 -12.61
N ILE A 42 3.49 -0.75 -13.32
CA ILE A 42 3.33 0.32 -14.29
C ILE A 42 3.54 -0.23 -15.70
N PHE A 43 2.54 -0.04 -16.55
CA PHE A 43 2.55 -0.43 -17.95
C PHE A 43 2.31 0.79 -18.85
N ILE A 44 2.88 0.77 -20.05
CA ILE A 44 2.62 1.77 -21.09
C ILE A 44 1.79 1.12 -22.18
N ASN A 45 0.60 1.67 -22.43
CA ASN A 45 -0.18 1.36 -23.62
C ASN A 45 0.22 2.31 -24.75
N LYS A 46 0.91 1.79 -25.77
CA LYS A 46 1.37 2.60 -26.90
C LYS A 46 0.23 3.03 -27.83
N ALA A 47 -0.79 2.18 -27.98
CA ALA A 47 -1.92 2.45 -28.86
C ALA A 47 -2.79 3.60 -28.34
N THR A 48 -3.05 3.63 -27.03
CA THR A 48 -3.89 4.67 -26.40
C THR A 48 -3.09 5.85 -25.84
N ARG A 49 -1.76 5.78 -25.85
CA ARG A 49 -0.84 6.75 -25.20
C ARG A 49 -1.17 6.96 -23.71
N MET A 50 -1.62 5.90 -23.05
CA MET A 50 -1.92 5.89 -21.61
C MET A 50 -0.88 5.07 -20.84
N ARG A 51 -0.61 5.50 -19.61
CA ARG A 51 0.11 4.71 -18.60
C ARG A 51 -0.93 4.04 -17.69
N LEU A 52 -0.86 2.73 -17.61
CA LEU A 52 -1.72 1.91 -16.76
C LEU A 52 -0.97 1.59 -15.47
N HIS A 53 -1.65 1.78 -14.34
CA HIS A 53 -1.13 1.54 -13.00
C HIS A 53 -2.01 0.48 -12.34
N HIS A 54 -1.47 -0.72 -12.11
CA HIS A 54 -2.16 -1.79 -11.37
C HIS A 54 -1.64 -1.80 -9.93
N MET A 55 -2.50 -1.42 -9.00
CA MET A 55 -2.24 -1.39 -7.57
C MET A 55 -2.67 -2.69 -6.89
N PHE A 56 -1.85 -3.20 -5.97
CA PHE A 56 -2.15 -4.39 -5.17
C PHE A 56 -1.43 -4.35 -3.82
N CYS A 57 -1.90 -5.14 -2.85
CA CYS A 57 -1.24 -5.30 -1.57
C CYS A 57 -0.34 -6.54 -1.60
N SER A 58 0.82 -6.48 -0.95
CA SER A 58 1.73 -7.61 -0.82
C SER A 58 2.47 -7.57 0.52
N ASN A 59 3.34 -8.55 0.75
CA ASN A 59 4.21 -8.66 1.91
C ASN A 59 5.64 -9.00 1.44
N SER A 60 6.62 -8.92 2.34
CA SER A 60 8.04 -9.19 2.03
C SER A 60 8.31 -10.57 1.42
N LYS A 61 7.55 -11.61 1.81
CA LYS A 61 7.74 -13.00 1.38
C LYS A 61 7.17 -13.25 -0.02
N ASP A 62 6.08 -12.58 -0.36
CA ASP A 62 5.33 -12.81 -1.60
C ASP A 62 5.54 -11.71 -2.66
N LEU A 63 6.27 -10.63 -2.34
CA LEU A 63 6.44 -9.45 -3.19
C LEU A 63 6.77 -9.79 -4.65
N GLY A 64 7.82 -10.59 -4.88
CA GLY A 64 8.23 -10.97 -6.23
C GLY A 64 7.19 -11.83 -6.96
N LYS A 65 6.53 -12.75 -6.24
CA LYS A 65 5.48 -13.62 -6.81
C LYS A 65 4.24 -12.81 -7.18
N ASP A 66 3.86 -11.84 -6.36
CA ASP A 66 2.70 -11.00 -6.62
C ASP A 66 2.94 -10.06 -7.81
N TYR A 67 4.14 -9.47 -7.94
CA TYR A 67 4.51 -8.71 -9.14
C TYR A 67 4.46 -9.56 -10.40
N GLU A 68 4.99 -10.78 -10.34
CA GLU A 68 4.98 -11.71 -11.46
C GLU A 68 3.55 -12.12 -11.83
N ARG A 69 2.68 -12.37 -10.84
CA ARG A 69 1.25 -12.66 -11.07
C ARG A 69 0.56 -11.50 -11.80
N VAL A 70 0.81 -10.27 -11.36
CA VAL A 70 0.24 -9.08 -12.01
C VAL A 70 0.81 -8.92 -13.42
N ARG A 71 2.11 -9.08 -13.62
CA ARG A 71 2.74 -9.03 -14.95
C ARG A 71 2.09 -10.02 -15.92
N LYS A 72 1.97 -11.29 -15.52
CA LYS A 72 1.35 -12.36 -16.33
C LYS A 72 -0.08 -12.06 -16.76
N SER A 73 -0.84 -11.33 -15.92
CA SER A 73 -2.21 -10.92 -16.28
C SER A 73 -2.27 -9.97 -17.49
N TYR A 74 -1.16 -9.31 -17.84
CA TYR A 74 -1.06 -8.40 -18.98
C TYR A 74 -0.20 -8.91 -20.14
N GLU A 75 0.47 -10.07 -20.01
CA GLU A 75 1.43 -10.56 -21.03
C GLU A 75 0.80 -10.82 -22.40
N ASN A 76 -0.49 -11.17 -22.45
CA ASN A 76 -1.21 -11.40 -23.70
C ASN A 76 -1.68 -10.12 -24.40
N GLN A 77 -1.51 -8.94 -23.77
CA GLN A 77 -1.94 -7.67 -24.32
C GLN A 77 -0.82 -7.02 -25.14
N LYS A 78 -0.90 -7.17 -26.47
CA LYS A 78 0.16 -6.76 -27.42
C LYS A 78 0.55 -5.28 -27.32
N ASP A 79 -0.37 -4.42 -26.91
CA ASP A 79 -0.16 -2.96 -26.85
C ASP A 79 0.41 -2.48 -25.51
N LEU A 80 0.46 -3.34 -24.49
CA LEU A 80 0.99 -3.01 -23.17
C LEU A 80 2.44 -3.47 -23.02
N GLN A 81 3.28 -2.55 -22.56
CA GLN A 81 4.67 -2.82 -22.21
C GLN A 81 4.89 -2.55 -20.72
N SER A 82 5.38 -3.54 -19.99
CA SER A 82 5.83 -3.35 -18.60
C SER A 82 6.97 -2.33 -18.57
N ARG A 83 6.88 -1.35 -17.66
CA ARG A 83 7.84 -0.26 -17.58
C ARG A 83 8.55 -0.22 -16.24
N ASN A 84 7.81 -0.20 -15.15
CA ASN A 84 8.38 -0.10 -13.80
C ASN A 84 7.44 -0.63 -12.72
N GLN A 85 7.93 -0.64 -11.49
CA GLN A 85 7.26 -1.13 -10.30
C GLN A 85 7.54 -0.17 -9.13
N VAL A 86 6.54 0.05 -8.27
CA VAL A 86 6.67 0.91 -7.09
C VAL A 86 6.13 0.16 -5.88
N SER A 87 6.91 0.04 -4.82
CA SER A 87 6.51 -0.59 -3.56
C SER A 87 6.71 0.37 -2.40
N ILE A 88 5.64 0.68 -1.66
CA ILE A 88 5.70 1.50 -0.46
C ILE A 88 5.40 0.63 0.76
N ALA A 89 6.39 0.53 1.66
CA ALA A 89 6.24 -0.16 2.93
C ALA A 89 5.28 0.62 3.84
N THR A 90 4.36 -0.09 4.48
CA THR A 90 3.37 0.49 5.38
C THR A 90 2.99 -0.50 6.46
N VAL A 91 2.48 0.03 7.57
CA VAL A 91 2.01 -0.79 8.69
C VAL A 91 0.69 -1.49 8.36
N CYS A 92 -0.13 -0.90 7.46
CA CYS A 92 -1.35 -1.53 6.97
C CYS A 92 -1.54 -1.22 5.48
N SER A 93 -1.22 -2.20 4.64
CA SER A 93 -1.32 -2.09 3.17
C SER A 93 -2.72 -1.73 2.71
N ARG A 94 -3.74 -2.32 3.34
CA ARG A 94 -5.14 -2.07 2.99
C ARG A 94 -5.58 -0.63 3.30
N SER A 95 -5.08 -0.02 4.38
CA SER A 95 -5.39 1.39 4.67
C SER A 95 -4.83 2.29 3.59
N LEU A 96 -3.53 2.16 3.31
CA LEU A 96 -2.83 2.98 2.33
C LEU A 96 -3.43 2.80 0.94
N TYR A 97 -3.81 1.58 0.57
CA TYR A 97 -4.50 1.27 -0.67
C TYR A 97 -5.81 2.07 -0.81
N ARG A 98 -6.64 2.08 0.24
CA ARG A 98 -7.90 2.85 0.24
C ARG A 98 -7.65 4.36 0.25
N SER A 99 -6.61 4.80 0.95
CA SER A 99 -6.18 6.20 0.93
C SER A 99 -5.76 6.64 -0.47
N ALA A 100 -5.01 5.82 -1.20
CA ALA A 100 -4.64 6.06 -2.58
C ALA A 100 -5.87 6.16 -3.49
N GLN A 101 -6.82 5.22 -3.40
CA GLN A 101 -8.08 5.30 -4.17
C GLN A 101 -8.85 6.60 -3.92
N LYS A 102 -8.89 7.07 -2.66
CA LYS A 102 -9.62 8.29 -2.29
C LYS A 102 -8.92 9.57 -2.77
N ASN A 103 -7.59 9.60 -2.72
CA ASN A 103 -6.78 10.79 -3.01
C ASN A 103 -6.35 10.90 -4.48
N LEU A 104 -6.44 9.82 -5.26
CA LEU A 104 -6.15 9.77 -6.69
C LEU A 104 -7.45 9.61 -7.51
N LYS A 105 -8.55 10.19 -7.03
CA LYS A 105 -9.90 10.05 -7.61
C LYS A 105 -10.08 10.78 -8.95
N GLU A 106 -9.18 11.70 -9.26
CA GLU A 106 -9.14 12.46 -10.51
C GLU A 106 -8.76 11.60 -11.73
N TYR A 107 -8.24 10.39 -11.49
CA TYR A 107 -7.88 9.45 -12.52
C TYR A 107 -9.01 8.45 -12.77
N LYS A 108 -9.02 7.89 -13.99
CA LYS A 108 -10.02 6.90 -14.38
C LYS A 108 -9.65 5.55 -13.78
N TRP A 109 -10.37 5.15 -12.75
CA TRP A 109 -10.27 3.82 -12.15
C TRP A 109 -11.14 2.81 -12.90
N ASN A 110 -10.70 1.56 -12.95
CA ASN A 110 -11.54 0.44 -13.36
C ASN A 110 -12.60 0.12 -12.27
N ARG A 111 -13.54 -0.77 -12.61
CA ARG A 111 -14.64 -1.14 -11.70
C ARG A 111 -14.17 -1.77 -10.38
N GLU A 112 -13.07 -2.51 -10.42
CA GLU A 112 -12.48 -3.16 -9.25
C GLU A 112 -11.68 -2.17 -8.37
N GLY A 113 -11.35 -0.99 -8.90
CA GLY A 113 -10.55 0.03 -8.22
C GLY A 113 -9.11 -0.41 -7.95
N ASN A 114 -8.58 -1.36 -8.70
CA ASN A 114 -7.17 -1.78 -8.65
C ASN A 114 -6.36 -1.24 -9.83
N VAL A 115 -7.01 -0.76 -10.88
CA VAL A 115 -6.32 -0.21 -12.05
C VAL A 115 -6.77 1.22 -12.28
N PHE A 116 -5.82 2.11 -12.53
CA PHE A 116 -6.09 3.46 -13.01
C PHE A 116 -5.16 3.85 -14.15
N GLU A 117 -5.61 4.77 -14.98
CA GLU A 117 -4.88 5.21 -16.18
C GLU A 117 -4.54 6.70 -16.11
N ILE A 118 -3.32 7.05 -16.54
CA ILE A 118 -2.85 8.42 -16.66
C ILE A 118 -2.31 8.67 -18.08
N PRO A 119 -2.70 9.76 -18.76
CA PRO A 119 -2.10 10.13 -20.05
C PRO A 119 -0.59 10.31 -19.95
N LEU A 120 0.17 9.81 -20.94
CA LEU A 120 1.64 9.89 -20.95
C LEU A 120 2.17 11.34 -20.91
N GLU A 121 1.39 12.30 -21.41
CA GLU A 121 1.74 13.71 -21.53
C GLU A 121 1.78 14.45 -20.20
N ARG A 122 1.22 13.88 -19.11
CA ARG A 122 1.12 14.56 -17.81
C ARG A 122 2.41 14.58 -16.98
N GLY A 123 3.53 14.05 -17.50
CA GLY A 123 4.81 14.05 -16.77
C GLY A 123 4.79 13.24 -15.45
N THR A 124 3.77 12.40 -15.24
CA THR A 124 3.58 11.61 -14.01
C THR A 124 4.33 10.29 -14.10
N ASP A 125 5.63 10.32 -13.89
CA ASP A 125 6.46 9.11 -13.89
C ASP A 125 6.29 8.27 -12.60
N GLU A 126 7.11 7.21 -12.48
CA GLU A 126 7.17 6.38 -11.28
C GLU A 126 7.52 7.15 -10.00
N TRP A 127 8.37 8.17 -10.09
CA TRP A 127 8.83 8.99 -8.97
C TRP A 127 7.70 9.85 -8.43
N TRP A 128 6.93 10.46 -9.34
CA TRP A 128 5.74 11.20 -8.98
C TRP A 128 4.75 10.33 -8.20
N LEU A 129 4.48 9.10 -8.67
CA LEU A 129 3.55 8.19 -7.99
C LEU A 129 4.12 7.72 -6.64
N SER A 130 5.40 7.35 -6.61
CA SER A 130 6.09 6.94 -5.39
C SER A 130 6.02 8.03 -4.33
N SER A 131 6.33 9.28 -4.69
CA SER A 131 6.25 10.44 -3.80
C SER A 131 4.84 10.65 -3.25
N ARG A 132 3.80 10.55 -4.10
CA ARG A 132 2.40 10.67 -3.65
C ARG A 132 2.00 9.58 -2.66
N LEU A 133 2.38 8.33 -2.94
CA LEU A 133 2.07 7.20 -2.05
C LEU A 133 2.84 7.29 -0.73
N GLN A 134 4.09 7.77 -0.75
CA GLN A 134 4.88 8.04 0.45
C GLN A 134 4.26 9.16 1.30
N ASP A 135 3.77 10.24 0.69
CA ASP A 135 3.06 11.30 1.42
C ASP A 135 1.79 10.78 2.11
N LEU A 136 1.01 9.95 1.42
CA LEU A 136 -0.17 9.32 2.01
C LEU A 136 0.21 8.38 3.16
N GLN A 137 1.27 7.59 2.99
CA GLN A 137 1.81 6.71 4.03
C GLN A 137 2.22 7.51 5.27
N ARG A 138 2.92 8.64 5.08
CA ARG A 138 3.33 9.53 6.17
C ARG A 138 2.14 10.08 6.94
N ILE A 139 1.09 10.52 6.23
CA ILE A 139 -0.14 11.02 6.84
C ILE A 139 -0.85 9.94 7.67
N GLU A 140 -0.91 8.70 7.16
CA GLU A 140 -1.50 7.58 7.90
C GLU A 140 -0.70 7.23 9.15
N MET A 141 0.63 7.20 9.03
CA MET A 141 1.53 6.98 10.17
C MET A 141 1.38 8.06 11.23
N GLU A 142 1.29 9.33 10.83
CA GLU A 142 1.09 10.44 11.76
C GLU A 142 -0.23 10.32 12.52
N LYS A 143 -1.33 9.96 11.82
CA LYS A 143 -2.63 9.70 12.46
C LYS A 143 -2.54 8.55 13.48
N LEU A 144 -1.85 7.47 13.13
CA LEU A 144 -1.63 6.34 14.04
C LEU A 144 -0.85 6.78 15.28
N PHE A 145 0.26 7.51 15.10
CA PHE A 145 1.06 8.01 16.22
C PHE A 145 0.28 8.98 17.11
N ASN A 146 -0.47 9.91 16.52
CA ASN A 146 -1.29 10.86 17.29
C ASN A 146 -2.38 10.13 18.08
N TYR A 147 -2.97 9.10 17.51
CA TYR A 147 -3.95 8.27 18.21
C TYR A 147 -3.31 7.46 19.35
N ILE A 148 -2.11 6.88 19.14
CA ILE A 148 -1.35 6.20 20.20
C ILE A 148 -1.03 7.18 21.36
N LYS A 149 -0.58 8.40 21.04
CA LYS A 149 -0.32 9.46 22.04
C LYS A 149 -1.59 9.82 22.82
N PHE A 150 -2.70 10.01 22.12
CA PHE A 150 -4.00 10.27 22.75
C PHE A 150 -4.38 9.15 23.72
N LEU A 151 -4.22 7.89 23.33
CA LEU A 151 -4.50 6.75 24.20
C LEU A 151 -3.54 6.66 25.39
N SER A 152 -2.25 6.99 25.23
CA SER A 152 -1.31 6.96 26.36
C SER A 152 -1.61 8.03 27.39
N ILE A 153 -2.12 9.19 26.97
CA ILE A 153 -2.49 10.30 27.86
C ILE A 153 -3.82 9.99 28.58
N ASN A 154 -4.79 9.39 27.88
CA ASN A 154 -6.11 9.05 28.44
C ASN A 154 -6.17 7.67 29.12
N LYS A 155 -5.02 7.08 29.45
CA LYS A 155 -4.91 5.87 30.29
C LYS A 155 -4.82 6.18 31.80
N GLN A 156 -5.20 7.39 32.21
CA GLN A 156 -5.46 7.74 33.62
C GLN A 156 -6.90 7.42 34.01
#